data_AF-A0A2E1NU09-F1
#
_entry.id   AF-A0A2E1NU09-F1
#
_cell.length_a   1.000
_cell.length_b   1.000
_cell.length_c   1.000
_cell.angle_alpha   90.00
_cell.angle_beta   90.00
_cell.angle_gamma   90.00
#
_symmetry.space_group_name_H-M   'P 1'
#
loop_
_entity.id
_entity.type
_entity.pdbx_description
1 polymer ?
#
loop_
_entity_poly.entity_id
_entity_poly.type
_entity_poly.pdbx_seq_one_letter_code
_entity_poly.pdbx_strand_id
1 'polypeptide(L)'
;MLSCAVSINAAQVNFTGGTSSTLYINQVNAFEFNSVEYNLHVKDFALVSPEANNGEELIYLGAYQNIGYDPESDMNTIAVDLQNLNTDQAVTAGVSLVLSGGRKMTWDLTWDTSVALNSIVLFGLVDDQSLIINGSNVNLSNSSSDSIGLNIIHSSTQVCGFALPQYSDDCRTDRILGINRDVEDEWGDIVSSNNPIVNYLSGETDLKITSFNGAYEANDFVIGIETTAVPVPGAFLLFSSSLFLAFIRSKMGASSL
;
A
#
# COMPACT_ATOMS: atom_id res chain seq x y z
N MET A 1 24.76 15.37 16.17
CA MET A 1 23.61 15.47 15.26
C MET A 1 24.05 14.85 13.95
N LEU A 2 23.77 13.56 13.75
CA LEU A 2 23.95 12.89 12.46
C LEU A 2 22.57 12.91 11.81
N SER A 3 22.31 13.90 10.95
CA SER A 3 21.19 13.81 10.03
C SER A 3 21.58 12.80 8.96
N CYS A 4 21.14 11.56 9.11
CA CYS A 4 20.97 10.71 7.94
C CYS A 4 19.82 11.35 7.16
N ALA A 5 20.16 12.10 6.11
CA ALA A 5 19.16 12.50 5.12
C ALA A 5 18.68 11.21 4.45
N VAL A 6 17.53 10.71 4.89
CA VAL A 6 16.78 9.71 4.13
C VAL A 6 16.24 10.47 2.93
N SER A 7 16.64 10.06 1.73
CA SER A 7 16.03 10.58 0.51
C SER A 7 14.63 9.99 0.43
N ILE A 8 13.61 10.80 0.73
CA ILE A 8 12.20 10.44 0.63
C ILE A 8 11.81 10.59 -0.85
N ASN A 9 12.12 9.59 -1.67
CA ASN A 9 11.56 9.53 -3.01
C ASN A 9 10.49 8.45 -3.01
N ALA A 10 9.23 8.87 -2.88
CA ALA A 10 8.10 7.97 -2.99
C ALA A 10 8.05 7.34 -4.39
N ALA A 11 7.50 6.13 -4.49
CA ALA A 11 7.25 5.47 -5.76
C ALA A 11 6.55 6.41 -6.77
N GLN A 12 7.17 6.60 -7.94
CA GLN A 12 6.58 7.37 -9.04
C GLN A 12 5.71 6.46 -9.89
N VAL A 13 4.43 6.79 -10.04
CA VAL A 13 3.52 6.01 -10.88
C VAL A 13 3.22 6.77 -12.17
N ASN A 14 3.65 6.19 -13.29
CA ASN A 14 3.34 6.66 -14.63
C ASN A 14 2.17 5.84 -15.20
N PHE A 15 1.18 6.54 -15.71
CA PHE A 15 0.02 5.93 -16.37
C PHE A 15 0.17 6.01 -17.88
N THR A 16 -0.05 4.88 -18.54
CA THR A 16 0.03 4.75 -19.99
C THR A 16 -1.34 4.37 -20.57
N GLY A 17 -2.40 5.04 -20.12
CA GLY A 17 -3.74 4.88 -20.70
C GLY A 17 -4.82 5.74 -20.06
N GLY A 18 -5.63 6.41 -20.90
CA GLY A 18 -6.82 7.17 -20.52
C GLY A 18 -7.24 8.13 -21.64
N THR A 19 -8.54 8.23 -21.92
CA THR A 19 -9.05 9.38 -22.68
C THR A 19 -9.13 10.58 -21.73
N SER A 20 -9.09 11.83 -22.22
CA SER A 20 -8.96 13.03 -21.35
C SER A 20 -10.13 13.29 -20.38
N SER A 21 -11.03 12.33 -20.18
CA SER A 21 -12.17 12.35 -19.26
C SER A 21 -12.10 11.31 -18.13
N THR A 22 -11.08 10.44 -18.08
CA THR A 22 -10.94 9.44 -17.01
C THR A 22 -10.36 10.08 -15.74
N LEU A 23 -11.09 9.97 -14.62
CA LEU A 23 -10.62 10.44 -13.30
C LEU A 23 -9.44 9.56 -12.84
N TYR A 24 -8.31 10.20 -12.57
CA TYR A 24 -7.09 9.57 -12.05
C TYR A 24 -6.55 10.38 -10.88
N ILE A 25 -6.00 9.68 -9.88
CA ILE A 25 -5.34 10.26 -8.72
C ILE A 25 -4.04 9.53 -8.44
N ASN A 26 -3.00 10.32 -8.18
CA ASN A 26 -1.77 9.91 -7.53
C ASN A 26 -1.47 10.89 -6.40
N GLN A 27 -1.38 10.37 -5.19
CA GLN A 27 -1.11 11.13 -3.97
C GLN A 27 -0.02 10.45 -3.16
N VAL A 28 0.87 11.27 -2.62
CA VAL A 28 1.97 10.87 -1.73
C VAL A 28 2.08 11.90 -0.61
N ASN A 29 2.46 11.45 0.59
CA ASN A 29 2.81 12.37 1.66
C ASN A 29 4.30 12.74 1.57
N ALA A 30 4.61 13.78 0.78
CA ALA A 30 5.98 14.26 0.57
C ALA A 30 6.45 15.30 1.61
N PHE A 31 5.66 15.56 2.66
CA PHE A 31 6.03 16.51 3.71
C PHE A 31 7.05 15.90 4.68
N GLU A 32 7.83 16.76 5.34
CA GLU A 32 8.77 16.32 6.39
C GLU A 32 8.02 15.55 7.48
N PHE A 33 8.54 14.38 7.84
CA PHE A 33 7.94 13.50 8.83
C PHE A 33 7.65 14.25 10.15
N ASN A 34 6.42 14.12 10.66
CA ASN A 34 5.90 14.82 11.84
C ASN A 34 5.78 16.35 11.75
N SER A 35 5.92 16.97 10.57
CA SER A 35 5.54 18.37 10.36
C SER A 35 4.03 18.58 10.52
N VAL A 36 3.59 19.84 10.61
CA VAL A 36 2.15 20.16 10.72
C VAL A 36 1.42 19.72 9.45
N GLU A 37 1.99 20.03 8.29
CA GLU A 37 1.50 19.66 6.97
C GLU A 37 1.44 18.14 6.79
N TYR A 38 2.47 17.42 7.24
CA TYR A 38 2.48 15.96 7.26
C TYR A 38 1.29 15.40 8.03
N ASN A 39 1.07 15.88 9.26
CA ASN A 39 0.00 15.37 10.13
C ASN A 39 -1.40 15.71 9.60
N LEU A 40 -1.56 16.87 8.94
CA LEU A 40 -2.79 17.19 8.23
C LEU A 40 -3.03 16.23 7.07
N HIS A 41 -2.00 15.95 6.27
CA HIS A 41 -2.13 15.03 5.13
C HIS A 41 -2.40 13.57 5.58
N VAL A 42 -1.80 13.12 6.69
CA VAL A 42 -2.16 11.84 7.34
C VAL A 42 -3.63 11.83 7.74
N LYS A 43 -4.15 12.90 8.33
CA LYS A 43 -5.54 12.97 8.78
C LYS A 43 -6.51 12.93 7.59
N ASP A 44 -6.19 13.65 6.53
CA ASP A 44 -7.11 13.86 5.40
C ASP A 44 -7.08 12.70 4.39
N PHE A 45 -5.92 12.03 4.23
CA PHE A 45 -5.71 11.02 3.20
C PHE A 45 -5.21 9.66 3.73
N ALA A 46 -4.92 9.53 5.03
CA ALA A 46 -4.28 8.35 5.63
C ALA A 46 -2.92 7.97 5.00
N LEU A 47 -2.25 8.94 4.37
CA LEU A 47 -0.95 8.74 3.73
C LEU A 47 0.17 9.14 4.68
N VAL A 48 1.14 8.26 4.86
CA VAL A 48 2.36 8.49 5.63
C VAL A 48 3.59 8.52 4.73
N SER A 49 4.74 8.92 5.27
CA SER A 49 6.01 8.71 4.59
C SER A 49 6.55 7.31 4.92
N PRO A 50 7.48 6.76 4.13
CA PRO A 50 8.05 5.42 4.38
C PRO A 50 8.70 5.27 5.76
N GLU A 51 9.17 6.36 6.39
CA GLU A 51 9.71 6.35 7.75
C GLU A 51 8.71 5.81 8.79
N ALA A 52 7.41 6.04 8.58
CA ALA A 52 6.36 5.52 9.47
C ALA A 52 6.27 3.98 9.43
N ASN A 53 6.80 3.36 8.37
CA ASN A 53 6.81 1.93 8.09
C ASN A 53 8.23 1.33 8.20
N ASN A 54 9.13 1.95 8.97
CA ASN A 54 10.54 1.53 9.06
C ASN A 54 11.29 1.53 7.71
N GLY A 55 10.89 2.40 6.78
CA GLY A 55 11.49 2.54 5.46
C GLY A 55 10.81 1.74 4.35
N GLU A 56 9.79 0.93 4.67
CA GLU A 56 9.02 0.18 3.66
C GLU A 56 7.91 1.03 3.04
N GLU A 57 7.79 0.97 1.72
CA GLU A 57 6.70 1.61 0.97
C GLU A 57 5.50 0.67 0.86
N LEU A 58 4.30 1.15 1.21
CA LEU A 58 3.05 0.44 0.96
C LEU A 58 2.22 1.23 -0.06
N ILE A 59 2.17 0.71 -1.28
CA ILE A 59 1.61 1.39 -2.45
C ILE A 59 0.20 0.86 -2.69
N TYR A 60 -0.81 1.73 -2.63
CA TYR A 60 -2.18 1.40 -2.97
C TYR A 60 -2.43 1.63 -4.46
N LEU A 61 -2.91 0.60 -5.16
CA LEU A 61 -3.34 0.61 -6.55
C LEU A 61 -4.83 0.26 -6.63
N GLY A 62 -5.65 1.20 -7.09
CA GLY A 62 -7.09 1.04 -7.22
C GLY A 62 -7.56 1.19 -8.65
N ALA A 63 -8.34 0.23 -9.16
CA ALA A 63 -8.95 0.34 -10.47
C ALA A 63 -10.35 -0.27 -10.50
N TYR A 64 -11.27 0.36 -11.24
CA TYR A 64 -12.60 -0.22 -11.45
C TYR A 64 -12.59 -1.21 -12.63
N GLN A 65 -11.98 -0.83 -13.77
CA GLN A 65 -11.88 -1.67 -14.97
C GLN A 65 -10.68 -1.28 -15.86
N ASN A 66 -10.36 -2.10 -16.88
CA ASN A 66 -9.43 -1.76 -17.94
C ASN A 66 -10.10 -0.98 -19.08
N ILE A 67 -9.28 -0.31 -19.90
CA ILE A 67 -9.77 0.44 -21.04
C ILE A 67 -10.21 -0.56 -22.11
N GLY A 68 -11.48 -0.47 -22.49
CA GLY A 68 -12.08 -1.40 -23.45
C GLY A 68 -12.62 -2.67 -22.81
N TYR A 69 -12.84 -2.68 -21.49
CA TYR A 69 -13.58 -3.74 -20.81
C TYR A 69 -14.90 -4.06 -21.54
N ASP A 70 -15.06 -5.32 -21.90
CA ASP A 70 -16.28 -5.86 -22.48
C ASP A 70 -16.93 -6.84 -21.49
N PRO A 71 -18.13 -6.52 -20.96
CA PRO A 71 -18.83 -7.36 -19.99
C PRO A 71 -19.22 -8.75 -20.53
N GLU A 72 -19.21 -8.97 -21.85
CA GLU A 72 -19.44 -10.31 -22.41
C GLU A 72 -18.20 -11.21 -22.35
N SER A 73 -17.01 -10.61 -22.34
CA SER A 73 -15.74 -11.34 -22.33
C SER A 73 -15.18 -11.59 -20.93
N ASP A 74 -15.62 -10.81 -19.94
CA ASP A 74 -15.03 -10.72 -18.59
C ASP A 74 -13.51 -10.50 -18.56
N MET A 75 -12.92 -10.09 -19.68
CA MET A 75 -11.49 -9.80 -19.78
C MET A 75 -11.20 -8.42 -19.21
N ASN A 76 -10.76 -8.39 -17.96
CA ASN A 76 -10.40 -7.19 -17.25
C ASN A 76 -9.03 -7.39 -16.60
N THR A 77 -7.97 -7.24 -17.39
CA THR A 77 -6.60 -7.41 -16.93
C THR A 77 -5.92 -6.05 -16.84
N ILE A 78 -5.23 -5.82 -15.72
CA ILE A 78 -4.44 -4.63 -15.47
C ILE A 78 -2.99 -5.08 -15.20
N ALA A 79 -2.06 -4.53 -15.97
CA ALA A 79 -0.64 -4.77 -15.76
C ALA A 79 -0.11 -3.91 -14.61
N VAL A 80 0.78 -4.48 -13.80
CA VAL A 80 1.52 -3.75 -12.77
C VAL A 80 2.99 -4.04 -12.98
N ASP A 81 3.79 -3.01 -13.25
CA ASP A 81 5.22 -3.14 -13.49
C ASP A 81 6.01 -2.35 -12.45
N LEU A 82 6.77 -3.04 -11.59
CA LEU A 82 7.65 -2.39 -10.62
C LEU A 82 9.08 -2.31 -11.16
N GLN A 83 9.61 -1.09 -11.25
CA GLN A 83 10.93 -0.81 -11.80
C GLN A 83 11.83 -0.21 -10.73
N ASN A 84 13.06 -0.69 -10.63
CA ASN A 84 14.07 -0.03 -9.83
C ASN A 84 14.67 1.14 -10.63
N LEU A 85 14.45 2.36 -10.16
CA LEU A 85 14.97 3.57 -10.79
C LEU A 85 16.31 4.03 -10.20
N ASN A 86 16.85 3.31 -9.22
CA ASN A 86 18.15 3.62 -8.64
C ASN A 86 19.26 3.46 -9.68
N THR A 87 20.00 4.55 -9.92
CA THR A 87 21.04 4.61 -10.97
C THR A 87 22.23 3.65 -10.74
N ASP A 88 22.42 3.18 -9.51
CA ASP A 88 23.47 2.25 -9.10
C ASP A 88 22.99 0.79 -9.04
N GLN A 89 21.72 0.52 -9.41
CA GLN A 89 21.07 -0.78 -9.28
C GLN A 89 21.11 -1.36 -7.85
N ALA A 90 21.21 -0.49 -6.84
CA ALA A 90 21.06 -0.90 -5.45
C ALA A 90 19.68 -1.53 -5.25
N VAL A 91 19.62 -2.56 -4.40
CA VAL A 91 18.33 -3.15 -4.00
C VAL A 91 17.49 -2.05 -3.35
N THR A 92 16.22 -1.96 -3.75
CA THR A 92 15.31 -0.96 -3.22
C THR A 92 15.08 -1.17 -1.72
N ALA A 93 14.50 -0.17 -1.05
CA ALA A 93 13.87 -0.45 0.23
C ALA A 93 12.72 -1.46 0.06
N GLY A 94 12.19 -1.98 1.17
CA GLY A 94 11.05 -2.89 1.15
C GLY A 94 9.85 -2.23 0.45
N VAL A 95 9.16 -2.98 -0.39
CA VAL A 95 7.94 -2.55 -1.08
C VAL A 95 6.85 -3.56 -0.80
N SER A 96 5.65 -3.07 -0.53
CA SER A 96 4.42 -3.86 -0.44
C SER A 96 3.33 -3.19 -1.26
N LEU A 97 2.41 -3.99 -1.80
CA LEU A 97 1.32 -3.52 -2.65
C LEU A 97 -0.03 -3.75 -1.99
N VAL A 98 -0.96 -2.82 -2.19
CA VAL A 98 -2.39 -3.05 -2.02
C VAL A 98 -3.04 -2.98 -3.39
N LEU A 99 -3.69 -4.06 -3.83
CA LEU A 99 -4.37 -4.15 -5.12
C LEU A 99 -5.88 -4.17 -4.86
N SER A 100 -6.60 -3.17 -5.34
CA SER A 100 -8.04 -3.01 -5.10
C SER A 100 -8.80 -2.96 -6.42
N GLY A 101 -9.52 -4.04 -6.73
CA GLY A 101 -10.25 -4.21 -7.99
C GLY A 101 -11.76 -4.07 -7.81
N GLY A 102 -12.41 -3.32 -8.70
CA GLY A 102 -13.85 -3.09 -8.63
C GLY A 102 -14.72 -4.14 -9.28
N ARG A 103 -14.47 -4.39 -10.56
CA ARG A 103 -15.03 -5.54 -11.27
C ARG A 103 -14.19 -6.78 -11.04
N LYS A 104 -14.68 -7.91 -11.54
CA LYS A 104 -13.84 -9.09 -11.78
C LYS A 104 -12.59 -8.67 -12.54
N MET A 105 -11.41 -8.90 -11.97
CA MET A 105 -10.14 -8.32 -12.38
C MET A 105 -8.99 -9.30 -12.23
N THR A 106 -8.06 -9.25 -13.18
CA THR A 106 -6.78 -9.92 -13.14
C THR A 106 -5.67 -8.88 -12.99
N TRP A 107 -4.87 -9.01 -11.95
CA TRP A 107 -3.65 -8.22 -11.79
C TRP A 107 -2.48 -9.00 -12.37
N ASP A 108 -1.84 -8.46 -13.41
CA ASP A 108 -0.66 -9.07 -14.04
C ASP A 108 0.59 -8.33 -13.57
N LEU A 109 1.26 -8.90 -12.57
CA LEU A 109 2.38 -8.28 -11.87
C LEU A 109 3.72 -8.78 -12.41
N THR A 110 4.55 -7.84 -12.82
CA THR A 110 5.98 -8.00 -13.10
C THR A 110 6.80 -7.05 -12.25
N TRP A 111 8.01 -7.45 -11.88
CA TRP A 111 8.95 -6.53 -11.22
C TRP A 111 10.40 -6.84 -11.56
N ASP A 112 11.24 -5.81 -11.50
CA ASP A 112 12.69 -5.96 -11.51
C ASP A 112 13.15 -6.72 -10.26
N THR A 113 13.98 -7.75 -10.42
CA THR A 113 14.55 -8.55 -9.32
C THR A 113 15.29 -7.75 -8.24
N SER A 114 15.69 -6.52 -8.54
CA SER A 114 16.32 -5.59 -7.58
C SER A 114 15.30 -4.79 -6.75
N VAL A 115 14.00 -4.90 -7.03
CA VAL A 115 12.92 -4.42 -6.17
C VAL A 115 12.67 -5.44 -5.06
N ALA A 116 12.79 -5.01 -3.80
CA ALA A 116 12.53 -5.81 -2.63
C ALA A 116 11.02 -5.87 -2.30
N LEU A 117 10.24 -6.53 -3.17
CA LEU A 117 8.81 -6.76 -2.94
C LEU A 117 8.62 -7.78 -1.79
N ASN A 118 7.89 -7.38 -0.75
CA ASN A 118 7.67 -8.16 0.48
C ASN A 118 6.27 -8.79 0.53
N SER A 119 5.24 -7.99 0.24
CA SER A 119 3.85 -8.45 0.37
C SER A 119 2.88 -7.82 -0.64
N ILE A 120 1.76 -8.51 -0.85
CA ILE A 120 0.65 -8.05 -1.68
C ILE A 120 -0.64 -8.28 -0.91
N VAL A 121 -1.44 -7.25 -0.69
CA VAL A 121 -2.78 -7.33 -0.12
C VAL A 121 -3.80 -7.07 -1.21
N LEU A 122 -4.65 -8.04 -1.50
CA LEU A 122 -5.70 -7.92 -2.50
C LEU A 122 -7.04 -7.62 -1.82
N PHE A 123 -7.76 -6.64 -2.33
CA PHE A 123 -9.13 -6.30 -1.94
C PHE A 123 -10.08 -6.56 -3.10
N GLY A 124 -11.13 -7.33 -2.81
CA GLY A 124 -12.21 -7.69 -3.72
C GLY A 124 -12.88 -8.99 -3.29
N LEU A 125 -13.88 -9.44 -4.03
CA LEU A 125 -14.44 -10.77 -3.81
C LEU A 125 -13.47 -11.84 -4.35
N VAL A 126 -13.34 -12.97 -3.65
CA VAL A 126 -12.37 -14.05 -3.98
C VAL A 126 -12.53 -14.54 -5.41
N ASP A 127 -13.77 -14.67 -5.87
CA ASP A 127 -14.07 -15.18 -7.21
C ASP A 127 -13.92 -14.10 -8.31
N ASP A 128 -13.77 -12.85 -7.90
CA ASP A 128 -13.63 -11.70 -8.78
C ASP A 128 -12.18 -11.26 -8.92
N GLN A 129 -11.29 -11.56 -7.98
CA GLN A 129 -9.88 -11.17 -8.08
C GLN A 129 -8.99 -12.34 -8.45
N SER A 130 -8.03 -12.08 -9.34
CA SER A 130 -6.98 -13.03 -9.70
C SER A 130 -5.65 -12.31 -9.84
N LEU A 131 -4.57 -13.06 -9.60
CA LEU A 131 -3.20 -12.53 -9.62
C LEU A 131 -2.33 -13.44 -10.49
N ILE A 132 -1.65 -12.82 -11.44
CA ILE A 132 -0.61 -13.43 -12.26
C ILE A 132 0.71 -12.79 -11.83
N ILE A 133 1.70 -13.61 -11.55
CA ILE A 133 3.06 -13.17 -11.25
C ILE A 133 4.00 -13.78 -12.28
N ASN A 134 4.67 -12.93 -13.07
CA ASN A 134 5.61 -13.35 -14.10
C ASN A 134 5.03 -14.44 -15.02
N GLY A 135 3.77 -14.27 -15.44
CA GLY A 135 3.03 -15.22 -16.30
C GLY A 135 2.49 -16.47 -15.60
N SER A 136 2.62 -16.60 -14.28
CA SER A 136 2.10 -17.74 -13.50
C SER A 136 0.93 -17.32 -12.61
N ASN A 137 -0.19 -18.05 -12.68
CA ASN A 137 -1.34 -17.80 -11.80
C ASN A 137 -1.00 -18.12 -10.35
N VAL A 138 -1.33 -17.20 -9.45
CA VAL A 138 -1.27 -17.39 -8.01
C VAL A 138 -2.59 -17.96 -7.53
N ASN A 139 -2.54 -18.99 -6.67
CA ASN A 139 -3.74 -19.53 -6.06
C ASN A 139 -4.16 -18.70 -4.84
N LEU A 140 -5.23 -17.92 -4.98
CA LEU A 140 -5.81 -17.10 -3.92
C LEU A 140 -6.88 -17.82 -3.07
N SER A 141 -7.05 -19.14 -3.25
CA SER A 141 -8.08 -19.92 -2.52
C SER A 141 -7.86 -19.96 -1.01
N ASN A 142 -6.63 -19.68 -0.56
CA ASN A 142 -6.29 -19.49 0.84
C ASN A 142 -6.12 -17.99 1.07
N SER A 143 -6.68 -17.47 2.16
CA SER A 143 -6.57 -16.04 2.54
C SER A 143 -5.13 -15.56 2.67
N SER A 144 -4.17 -16.48 2.80
CA SER A 144 -2.75 -16.21 2.59
C SER A 144 -2.11 -17.26 1.68
N SER A 145 -1.18 -16.83 0.81
CA SER A 145 -0.33 -17.70 0.01
C SER A 145 1.12 -17.20 0.02
N ASP A 146 2.05 -18.13 0.23
CA ASP A 146 3.49 -17.87 0.06
C ASP A 146 3.89 -18.32 -1.35
N SER A 147 4.02 -17.37 -2.27
CA SER A 147 4.54 -17.64 -3.61
C SER A 147 5.86 -16.90 -3.78
N ILE A 148 6.94 -17.62 -4.11
CA ILE A 148 8.26 -17.01 -4.38
C ILE A 148 8.78 -16.18 -3.17
N GLY A 149 8.39 -16.57 -1.94
CA GLY A 149 8.77 -15.84 -0.72
C GLY A 149 8.01 -14.52 -0.48
N LEU A 150 6.95 -14.25 -1.25
CA LEU A 150 6.03 -13.14 -1.04
C LEU A 150 4.88 -13.55 -0.14
N ASN A 151 4.55 -12.71 0.84
CA ASN A 151 3.32 -12.85 1.62
C ASN A 151 2.15 -12.24 0.84
N ILE A 152 1.25 -13.08 0.32
CA ILE A 152 0.08 -12.62 -0.45
C ILE A 152 -1.15 -12.83 0.41
N ILE A 153 -1.88 -11.77 0.70
CA ILE A 153 -3.09 -11.76 1.52
C ILE A 153 -4.28 -11.36 0.65
N HIS A 154 -5.40 -12.06 0.79
CA HIS A 154 -6.64 -11.69 0.11
C HIS A 154 -7.76 -11.40 1.11
N SER A 155 -8.19 -10.15 1.15
CA SER A 155 -9.28 -9.68 2.00
C SER A 155 -10.62 -9.90 1.30
N SER A 156 -11.57 -10.55 1.97
CA SER A 156 -12.92 -10.79 1.45
C SER A 156 -13.83 -9.55 1.46
N THR A 157 -13.24 -8.36 1.56
CA THR A 157 -13.98 -7.10 1.63
C THR A 157 -14.41 -6.70 0.23
N GLN A 158 -15.72 -6.56 0.02
CA GLN A 158 -16.25 -6.02 -1.22
C GLN A 158 -15.88 -4.54 -1.36
N VAL A 159 -15.23 -4.21 -2.47
CA VAL A 159 -14.77 -2.87 -2.82
C VAL A 159 -15.14 -2.59 -4.28
N CYS A 160 -15.17 -1.32 -4.67
CA CYS A 160 -15.34 -0.94 -6.08
C CYS A 160 -13.98 -0.66 -6.76
N GLY A 161 -12.86 -0.93 -6.09
CA GLY A 161 -11.50 -0.74 -6.59
C GLY A 161 -11.03 0.72 -6.58
N PHE A 162 -11.79 1.62 -7.22
CA PHE A 162 -11.47 3.04 -7.32
C PHE A 162 -12.55 3.95 -6.76
N ALA A 163 -12.24 4.60 -5.64
CA ALA A 163 -12.80 5.89 -5.27
C ALA A 163 -11.75 6.70 -4.55
N LEU A 164 -11.84 8.02 -4.68
CA LEU A 164 -11.05 8.90 -3.83
C LEU A 164 -11.36 8.61 -2.36
N PRO A 165 -10.36 8.63 -1.47
CA PRO A 165 -10.60 8.53 -0.04
C PRO A 165 -11.58 9.60 0.48
N GLN A 166 -11.68 10.74 -0.21
CA GLN A 166 -12.63 11.80 0.11
C GLN A 166 -14.05 11.62 -0.45
N TYR A 167 -14.27 10.67 -1.37
CA TYR A 167 -15.59 10.38 -1.95
C TYR A 167 -16.15 9.12 -1.30
N SER A 168 -17.19 9.30 -0.49
CA SER A 168 -17.86 8.25 0.28
C SER A 168 -18.82 7.39 -0.53
N ASP A 169 -18.79 7.49 -1.85
CA ASP A 169 -19.73 6.81 -2.75
C ASP A 169 -19.40 5.30 -2.78
N ASP A 170 -19.84 4.57 -1.74
CA ASP A 170 -19.96 3.11 -1.58
C ASP A 170 -18.74 2.21 -1.89
N CYS A 171 -17.62 2.79 -2.29
CA CYS A 171 -16.41 2.09 -2.70
C CYS A 171 -15.50 1.67 -1.54
N ARG A 172 -15.82 2.14 -0.33
CA ARG A 172 -15.17 1.81 0.94
C ARG A 172 -13.67 2.11 1.00
N THR A 173 -13.11 2.90 0.07
CA THR A 173 -11.68 3.26 0.08
C THR A 173 -11.30 3.91 1.41
N ASP A 174 -12.11 4.86 1.89
CA ASP A 174 -12.03 5.46 3.21
C ASP A 174 -11.98 4.43 4.34
N ARG A 175 -12.82 3.39 4.31
CA ARG A 175 -12.84 2.28 5.28
C ARG A 175 -11.67 1.31 5.14
N ILE A 176 -11.13 1.11 3.94
CA ILE A 176 -9.89 0.34 3.77
C ILE A 176 -8.74 1.08 4.45
N LEU A 177 -8.69 2.40 4.26
CA LEU A 177 -7.63 3.27 4.77
C LEU A 177 -7.83 3.69 6.24
N GLY A 178 -8.99 3.43 6.83
CA GLY A 178 -9.30 3.84 8.21
C GLY A 178 -9.59 5.33 8.37
N ILE A 179 -9.99 6.01 7.30
CA ILE A 179 -10.40 7.42 7.33
C ILE A 179 -11.83 7.46 7.87
N ASN A 180 -11.97 7.84 9.13
CA ASN A 180 -13.26 8.12 9.74
C ASN A 180 -13.73 9.50 9.31
N ARG A 181 -14.53 9.56 8.25
CA ARG A 181 -15.17 10.79 7.80
C ARG A 181 -16.67 10.70 7.95
N ASP A 182 -17.23 11.74 8.54
CA ASP A 182 -18.65 12.03 8.46
C ASP A 182 -18.91 12.81 7.17
N VAL A 183 -19.85 12.30 6.39
CA VAL A 183 -20.34 12.90 5.15
C VAL A 183 -21.61 13.62 5.53
N GLU A 184 -21.58 14.94 5.41
CA GLU A 184 -22.72 15.80 5.67
C GLU A 184 -23.48 16.09 4.36
N ASP A 185 -24.79 16.20 4.42
CA ASP A 185 -25.59 16.71 3.31
C ASP A 185 -25.57 18.25 3.23
N GLU A 186 -26.35 18.82 2.31
CA GLU A 186 -26.45 20.27 2.10
C GLU A 186 -26.97 21.04 3.34
N TRP A 187 -27.53 20.34 4.33
CA TRP A 187 -28.04 20.91 5.58
C TRP A 187 -27.13 20.69 6.77
N GLY A 188 -25.98 20.02 6.58
CA GLY A 188 -25.03 19.70 7.65
C GLY A 188 -25.40 18.45 8.44
N ASP A 189 -26.38 17.67 7.98
CA ASP A 189 -26.76 16.41 8.62
C ASP A 189 -25.85 15.28 8.15
N ILE A 190 -25.32 14.48 9.07
CA ILE A 190 -24.47 13.33 8.76
C ILE A 190 -25.31 12.26 8.05
N VAL A 191 -25.09 12.09 6.75
CA VAL A 191 -25.78 11.09 5.90
C VAL A 191 -24.99 9.81 5.71
N SER A 192 -23.67 9.84 5.93
CA SER A 192 -22.84 8.65 5.96
C SER A 192 -21.70 8.86 6.95
N SER A 193 -21.38 7.85 7.74
CA SER A 193 -20.25 7.87 8.67
C SER A 193 -19.59 6.51 8.67
N ASN A 194 -18.27 6.51 8.63
CA ASN A 194 -17.51 5.34 9.01
C ASN A 194 -17.56 5.27 10.54
N ASN A 195 -18.39 4.38 11.07
CA ASN A 195 -18.44 4.04 12.50
C ASN A 195 -16.99 3.99 13.03
N PRO A 196 -16.64 4.62 14.18
CA PRO A 196 -15.29 5.04 14.61
C PRO A 196 -14.07 4.09 14.51
N ILE A 197 -14.17 2.89 13.94
CA ILE A 197 -13.17 1.82 14.04
C ILE A 197 -13.13 0.94 12.77
N VAL A 198 -13.58 1.42 11.59
CA VAL A 198 -13.47 0.60 10.36
C VAL A 198 -12.17 0.92 9.63
N ASN A 199 -11.17 0.05 9.79
CA ASN A 199 -9.92 0.04 9.03
C ASN A 199 -9.64 -1.39 8.55
N TYR A 200 -10.03 -1.73 7.33
CA TYR A 200 -9.86 -3.09 6.81
C TYR A 200 -8.38 -3.44 6.60
N LEU A 201 -7.56 -2.50 6.12
CA LEU A 201 -6.14 -2.73 5.87
C LEU A 201 -5.37 -3.10 7.15
N SER A 202 -5.72 -2.49 8.29
CA SER A 202 -5.09 -2.80 9.58
C SER A 202 -5.31 -4.23 10.08
N GLY A 203 -6.30 -4.95 9.52
CA GLY A 203 -6.49 -6.37 9.78
C GLY A 203 -5.56 -7.26 8.97
N GLU A 204 -5.02 -6.75 7.85
CA GLU A 204 -4.20 -7.49 6.90
C GLU A 204 -2.70 -7.15 7.06
N THR A 205 -2.37 -5.91 7.45
CA THR A 205 -0.98 -5.46 7.65
C THR A 205 -0.87 -4.34 8.68
N ASP A 206 0.28 -4.28 9.37
CA ASP A 206 0.64 -3.16 10.26
C ASP A 206 1.20 -1.95 9.49
N LEU A 207 1.49 -2.10 8.20
CA LEU A 207 1.98 -1.04 7.32
C LEU A 207 0.88 -0.04 7.00
N LYS A 208 1.27 1.23 6.87
CA LYS A 208 0.38 2.34 6.48
C LYS A 208 0.65 2.76 5.03
N ILE A 209 -0.38 3.19 4.30
CA ILE A 209 -0.21 3.57 2.89
C ILE A 209 0.77 4.75 2.76
N THR A 210 1.77 4.59 1.89
CA THR A 210 2.73 5.65 1.56
C THR A 210 2.37 6.39 0.28
N SER A 211 1.73 5.71 -0.66
CA SER A 211 1.23 6.30 -1.90
C SER A 211 -0.11 5.69 -2.30
N PHE A 212 -1.00 6.54 -2.81
CA PHE A 212 -2.31 6.13 -3.31
C PHE A 212 -2.41 6.46 -4.79
N ASN A 213 -2.64 5.43 -5.60
CA ASN A 213 -2.79 5.52 -7.03
C ASN A 213 -4.11 4.87 -7.42
N GLY A 214 -4.97 5.62 -8.09
CA GLY A 214 -6.28 5.12 -8.45
C GLY A 214 -6.78 5.71 -9.75
N ALA A 215 -7.46 4.89 -10.55
CA ALA A 215 -8.19 5.34 -11.73
C ALA A 215 -9.49 4.57 -11.93
N TYR A 216 -10.52 5.21 -12.51
CA TYR A 216 -11.73 4.48 -12.89
C TYR A 216 -11.42 3.46 -14.00
N GLU A 217 -10.62 3.86 -14.98
CA GLU A 217 -10.12 2.98 -16.05
C GLU A 217 -8.59 2.99 -16.07
N ALA A 218 -7.95 1.82 -16.06
CA ALA A 218 -6.51 1.68 -16.17
C ALA A 218 -6.14 0.39 -16.91
N ASN A 219 -5.21 0.47 -17.85
CA ASN A 219 -4.62 -0.73 -18.46
C ASN A 219 -3.38 -1.19 -17.70
N ASP A 220 -2.65 -0.24 -17.13
CA ASP A 220 -1.38 -0.48 -16.50
C ASP A 220 -1.06 0.54 -15.41
N PHE A 221 -0.27 0.09 -14.43
CA PHE A 221 0.42 0.91 -13.45
C PHE A 221 1.93 0.65 -13.61
N VAL A 222 2.68 1.64 -14.08
CA VAL A 222 4.15 1.56 -14.15
C VAL A 222 4.73 2.32 -12.97
N ILE A 223 5.40 1.61 -12.06
CA ILE A 223 5.78 2.11 -10.75
C ILE A 223 7.31 2.09 -10.63
N GLY A 224 7.90 3.27 -10.59
CA GLY A 224 9.32 3.46 -10.35
C GLY A 224 9.64 3.61 -8.87
N ILE A 225 10.52 2.77 -8.35
CA ILE A 225 11.00 2.78 -6.96
C ILE A 225 12.40 3.38 -6.91
N GLU A 226 12.55 4.47 -6.15
CA GLU A 226 13.83 5.19 -5.95
C GLU A 226 14.31 5.10 -4.49
N THR A 227 13.54 4.46 -3.61
CA THR A 227 13.98 4.21 -2.24
C THR A 227 15.07 3.16 -2.24
N THR A 228 16.16 3.40 -1.50
CA THR A 228 17.25 2.43 -1.31
C THR A 228 17.17 1.82 0.08
N ALA A 229 17.49 0.54 0.20
CA ALA A 229 17.58 -0.11 1.50
C ALA A 229 18.65 0.60 2.34
N VAL A 230 18.24 1.37 3.35
CA VAL A 230 19.19 1.98 4.29
C VAL A 230 19.79 0.86 5.12
N PRO A 231 21.11 0.61 5.04
CA PRO A 231 21.74 -0.37 5.91
C PRO A 231 21.57 0.15 7.34
N VAL A 232 20.76 -0.53 8.15
CA VAL A 232 20.68 -0.22 9.58
C VAL A 232 22.11 -0.35 10.11
N PRO A 233 22.74 0.72 10.62
CA PRO A 233 24.11 0.64 11.08
C PRO A 233 24.18 -0.48 12.11
N GLY A 234 25.07 -1.47 11.94
CA GLY A 234 25.12 -2.66 12.81
C GLY A 234 25.21 -2.35 14.31
N ALA A 235 25.57 -1.11 14.67
CA ALA A 235 25.47 -0.57 16.01
C ALA A 235 24.04 -0.60 16.63
N PHE A 236 22.97 -0.46 15.85
CA PHE A 236 21.58 -0.56 16.35
C PHE A 236 21.20 -2.00 16.71
N LEU A 237 21.66 -2.99 15.93
CA LEU A 237 21.51 -4.42 16.26
C LEU A 237 22.31 -4.80 17.52
N LEU A 238 23.46 -4.16 17.75
CA LEU A 238 24.25 -4.34 18.97
C LEU A 238 23.65 -3.63 20.19
N PHE A 239 22.95 -2.50 20.00
CA PHE A 239 22.26 -1.80 21.08
C PHE A 239 20.98 -2.53 21.54
N SER A 240 20.19 -3.09 20.62
CA SER A 240 18.98 -3.85 20.99
C SER A 240 19.32 -5.16 21.74
N SER A 241 20.36 -5.86 21.29
CA SER A 241 20.85 -7.08 21.94
C SER A 241 21.49 -6.83 23.32
N SER A 242 22.16 -5.69 23.51
CA SER A 242 22.69 -5.30 24.83
C SER A 242 21.60 -4.83 25.80
N LEU A 243 20.53 -4.19 25.32
CA LEU A 243 19.38 -3.84 26.17
C LEU A 243 18.64 -5.10 26.67
N PHE A 244 18.45 -6.10 25.80
CA PHE A 244 17.86 -7.38 26.17
C PHE A 244 18.68 -8.11 27.26
N LEU A 245 20.01 -8.11 27.14
CA LEU A 245 20.91 -8.67 28.15
C LEU A 245 20.86 -7.90 29.48
N ALA A 246 20.72 -6.57 29.44
CA ALA A 246 20.58 -5.74 30.65
C ALA A 246 19.28 -6.01 31.42
N PHE A 247 18.16 -6.23 30.71
CA PHE A 247 16.87 -6.58 31.32
C PHE A 247 16.85 -8.00 31.91
N ILE A 248 17.54 -8.97 31.29
CA ILE A 248 17.67 -10.31 31.86
C ILE A 248 18.52 -10.27 33.14
N ARG A 249 19.57 -9.45 33.16
CA ARG A 249 20.46 -9.32 34.33
C ARG A 249 19.81 -8.59 35.50
N SER A 250 18.96 -7.58 35.25
CA SER A 250 18.24 -6.87 36.31
C SER A 250 17.15 -7.72 36.97
N LYS A 251 16.53 -8.66 36.22
CA LYS A 251 15.54 -9.59 36.77
C LYS A 251 16.15 -10.74 37.59
N MET A 252 17.39 -11.15 37.28
CA MET A 252 18.11 -12.17 38.06
C MET A 252 18.79 -11.61 39.33
N GLY A 253 19.12 -10.31 39.36
CA GLY A 253 19.75 -9.66 40.52
C GLY A 253 18.83 -9.32 41.69
N ALA A 254 17.51 -9.41 41.52
CA ALA A 254 16.53 -9.08 42.57
C ALA A 254 16.10 -10.28 43.45
N SER A 255 16.85 -11.39 43.41
CA SER A 255 16.57 -12.61 44.19
C SER A 255 17.67 -12.97 45.20
N SER A 256 18.34 -11.97 45.77
CA SER A 256 19.15 -12.17 46.97
C SER A 256 19.29 -10.88 47.78
N LEU A 257 18.42 -10.71 48.77
CA LEU A 257 18.71 -10.31 50.15
C LEU A 257 17.39 -10.26 50.95
#